data_AF-A0A0F8WEG5-F1
#
_entry.id   AF-A0A0F8WEG5-F1
#
_cell.length_a   1.000
_cell.length_b   1.000
_cell.length_c   1.000
_cell.angle_alpha   90.00
_cell.angle_beta   90.00
_cell.angle_gamma   90.00
#
_symmetry.space_group_name_H-M   'P 1'
#
loop_
_entity.id
_entity.type
_entity.pdbx_description
1 polymer ?
#
loop_
_entity_poly.entity_id
_entity_poly.type
_entity_poly.pdbx_seq_one_letter_code
_entity_poly.pdbx_strand_id
1 'polypeptide(L)'
;MLYLKQDNDMTDELTTTENIAQSIIPFYMDGGKKAHYLSYLVSGFSVMEACKMAKVWHKSVMRWRKDDPNFIELEGMAVGELREQLSNKLIDIEFTRNFHLVLAKDFEILFKDATGETLTEKEQQYLITIRKFYTPQQLVMIKQLVGGDGGKTEAFDFTKTVLEIRLTKEEKTTI
;
A
#
# COMPACT_ATOMS: atom_id res chain seq x y z
N MET A 1 -26.90 -9.38 -38.48
CA MET A 1 -26.96 -9.32 -37.01
C MET A 1 -25.61 -9.77 -36.50
N LEU A 2 -24.66 -8.83 -36.42
CA LEU A 2 -23.27 -9.07 -36.01
C LEU A 2 -23.20 -9.04 -34.49
N TYR A 3 -23.02 -10.21 -33.86
CA TYR A 3 -22.58 -10.27 -32.46
C TYR A 3 -21.06 -10.39 -32.46
N LEU A 4 -20.40 -9.27 -32.17
CA LEU A 4 -19.00 -9.22 -31.78
C LEU A 4 -18.86 -9.98 -30.45
N LYS A 5 -18.21 -11.15 -30.48
CA LYS A 5 -17.50 -11.65 -29.32
C LYS A 5 -16.35 -10.68 -29.05
N GLN A 6 -16.54 -9.79 -28.08
CA GLN A 6 -15.40 -9.19 -27.41
C GLN A 6 -14.91 -10.22 -26.41
N ASP A 7 -13.78 -10.83 -26.75
CA ASP A 7 -12.90 -11.50 -25.81
C ASP A 7 -12.53 -10.49 -24.72
N ASN A 8 -13.22 -10.58 -23.58
CA ASN A 8 -12.87 -9.81 -22.41
C ASN A 8 -11.78 -10.61 -21.68
N ASP A 9 -10.55 -10.45 -22.14
CA ASP A 9 -9.33 -10.84 -21.43
C ASP A 9 -9.21 -9.95 -20.18
N MET A 10 -10.09 -10.21 -19.21
CA MET A 10 -9.98 -9.70 -17.85
C MET A 10 -8.87 -10.50 -17.20
N THR A 11 -7.63 -10.08 -17.45
CA THR A 11 -6.64 -10.13 -16.39
C THR A 11 -7.25 -9.31 -15.25
N ASP A 12 -7.92 -10.04 -14.35
CA ASP A 12 -8.59 -9.56 -13.15
C ASP A 12 -7.49 -8.86 -12.34
N GLU A 13 -7.28 -7.56 -12.58
CA GLU A 13 -6.41 -6.73 -11.77
C GLU A 13 -7.03 -6.75 -10.38
N LEU A 14 -6.55 -7.70 -9.58
CA LEU A 14 -6.94 -7.86 -8.19
C LEU A 14 -6.88 -6.48 -7.56
N THR A 15 -8.02 -6.05 -7.02
CA THR A 15 -8.10 -4.75 -6.38
C THR A 15 -6.96 -4.62 -5.37
N THR A 16 -6.34 -3.44 -5.26
CA THR A 16 -5.14 -3.23 -4.42
C THR A 16 -5.34 -3.78 -3.01
N THR A 17 -6.55 -3.64 -2.46
CA THR A 17 -6.97 -4.20 -1.17
C THR A 17 -6.97 -5.72 -1.13
N GLU A 18 -7.46 -6.38 -2.19
CA GLU A 18 -7.49 -7.84 -2.27
C GLU A 18 -6.07 -8.42 -2.34
N ASN A 19 -5.16 -7.80 -3.09
CA ASN A 19 -3.75 -8.20 -3.13
C ASN A 19 -3.08 -8.08 -1.76
N ILE A 20 -3.33 -6.97 -1.05
CA ILE A 20 -2.79 -6.78 0.29
C ILE A 20 -3.39 -7.82 1.24
N ALA A 21 -4.69 -8.08 1.17
CA ALA A 21 -5.35 -9.10 1.99
C ALA A 21 -4.80 -10.50 1.73
N GLN A 22 -4.59 -10.88 0.46
CA GLN A 22 -3.96 -12.16 0.11
C GLN A 22 -2.53 -12.28 0.64
N SER A 23 -1.75 -11.19 0.62
CA SER A 23 -0.37 -11.18 1.15
C SER A 23 -0.28 -11.45 2.66
N ILE A 24 -1.38 -11.24 3.39
CA ILE A 24 -1.45 -11.44 4.85
C ILE A 24 -1.91 -12.86 5.19
N ILE A 25 -2.63 -13.53 4.28
CA ILE A 25 -3.17 -14.87 4.52
C ILE A 25 -2.06 -15.93 4.42
N PRO A 26 -1.72 -16.64 5.50
CA PRO A 26 -0.73 -17.71 5.47
C PRO A 26 -1.18 -18.88 4.58
N PHE A 27 -0.20 -19.61 4.02
CA PHE A 27 -0.37 -20.90 3.30
C PHE A 27 -1.15 -20.89 1.98
N TYR A 28 -1.80 -19.78 1.59
CA TYR A 28 -2.56 -19.69 0.33
C TYR A 28 -2.04 -18.59 -0.62
N MET A 29 -0.73 -18.36 -0.63
CA MET A 29 -0.04 -17.38 -1.50
C MET A 29 -0.24 -17.66 -2.99
N ASP A 30 -0.57 -18.90 -3.37
CA ASP A 30 -0.71 -19.34 -4.77
C ASP A 30 -2.02 -18.86 -5.45
N GLY A 31 -2.82 -17.99 -4.81
CA GLY A 31 -3.99 -17.36 -5.46
C GLY A 31 -5.15 -18.31 -5.77
N GLY A 32 -5.34 -19.37 -4.98
CA GLY A 32 -6.43 -20.32 -5.17
C GLY A 32 -7.81 -19.75 -4.79
N LYS A 33 -8.90 -20.43 -5.17
CA LYS A 33 -10.28 -20.03 -4.79
C LYS A 33 -10.50 -19.88 -3.28
N LYS A 34 -9.76 -20.63 -2.46
CA LYS A 34 -9.74 -20.48 -1.00
C LYS A 34 -9.12 -19.14 -0.58
N ALA A 35 -8.02 -18.73 -1.23
CA ALA A 35 -7.34 -17.46 -0.98
C ALA A 35 -8.25 -16.27 -1.27
N HIS A 36 -8.89 -16.26 -2.45
CA HIS A 36 -9.87 -15.22 -2.82
C HIS A 36 -11.05 -15.14 -1.85
N TYR A 37 -11.58 -16.30 -1.45
CA TYR A 37 -12.66 -16.33 -0.46
C TYR A 37 -12.23 -15.72 0.88
N LEU A 38 -11.06 -16.13 1.38
CA LEU A 38 -10.51 -15.62 2.64
C LEU A 38 -10.15 -14.13 2.54
N SER A 39 -9.62 -13.64 1.41
CA SER A 39 -9.27 -12.22 1.24
C SER A 39 -10.49 -11.32 1.32
N TYR A 40 -11.64 -11.73 0.75
CA TYR A 40 -12.89 -11.01 0.92
C TYR A 40 -13.40 -11.07 2.37
N LEU A 41 -13.27 -12.20 3.08
CA LEU A 41 -13.61 -12.25 4.50
C LEU A 41 -12.75 -11.30 5.34
N VAL A 42 -11.43 -11.30 5.14
CA VAL A 42 -10.49 -10.40 5.82
C VAL A 42 -10.83 -8.93 5.51
N SER A 43 -11.29 -8.65 4.29
CA SER A 43 -11.77 -7.33 3.88
C SER A 43 -13.11 -6.92 4.53
N GLY A 44 -13.75 -7.79 5.31
CA GLY A 44 -14.94 -7.51 6.09
C GLY A 44 -16.27 -7.87 5.42
N PHE A 45 -16.25 -8.56 4.28
CA PHE A 45 -17.47 -9.09 3.66
C PHE A 45 -18.07 -10.24 4.48
N SER A 46 -19.38 -10.42 4.41
CA SER A 46 -20.02 -11.61 4.97
C SER A 46 -19.65 -12.88 4.19
N VAL A 47 -19.82 -14.05 4.80
CA VAL A 47 -19.58 -15.36 4.16
C VAL A 47 -20.29 -15.48 2.81
N MET A 48 -21.53 -15.00 2.71
CA MET A 48 -22.33 -15.10 1.49
C MET A 48 -21.83 -14.15 0.40
N GLU A 49 -21.43 -12.94 0.77
CA GLU A 49 -20.82 -11.97 -0.15
C GLU A 49 -19.46 -12.45 -0.63
N ALA A 50 -18.60 -12.94 0.27
CA ALA A 50 -17.31 -13.52 -0.07
C ALA A 50 -17.45 -14.71 -1.03
N CYS A 51 -18.45 -15.58 -0.82
CA CYS A 51 -18.76 -16.68 -1.75
C CYS A 51 -19.11 -16.15 -3.15
N LYS A 52 -19.96 -15.12 -3.21
CA LYS A 52 -20.40 -14.50 -4.47
C LYS A 52 -19.23 -13.86 -5.21
N MET A 53 -18.39 -13.10 -4.50
CA MET A 53 -17.24 -12.39 -5.06
C MET A 53 -16.16 -13.36 -5.56
N ALA A 54 -15.81 -14.37 -4.75
CA ALA A 54 -14.85 -15.41 -5.15
C ALA A 54 -15.41 -16.43 -6.14
N LYS A 55 -16.67 -16.28 -6.59
CA LYS A 55 -17.37 -17.18 -7.52
C LYS A 55 -17.34 -18.64 -7.05
N VAL A 56 -17.53 -18.86 -5.74
CA VAL A 56 -17.56 -20.18 -5.11
C VAL A 56 -18.93 -20.46 -4.52
N TRP A 57 -19.38 -21.71 -4.65
CA TRP A 57 -20.62 -22.14 -4.02
C TRP A 57 -20.42 -22.31 -2.52
N HIS A 58 -21.41 -21.91 -1.72
CA HIS A 58 -21.38 -22.09 -0.26
C HIS A 58 -21.18 -23.56 0.16
N LYS A 59 -21.71 -24.51 -0.62
CA LYS A 59 -21.48 -25.95 -0.41
C LYS A 59 -19.99 -26.34 -0.51
N SER A 60 -19.23 -25.67 -1.37
CA SER A 60 -17.78 -25.88 -1.50
C SER A 60 -17.03 -25.39 -0.26
N VAL A 61 -17.43 -24.24 0.31
CA VAL A 61 -16.85 -23.73 1.57
C VAL A 61 -17.15 -24.68 2.73
N MET A 62 -18.39 -25.17 2.82
CA MET A 62 -18.75 -26.19 3.83
C MET A 62 -17.95 -27.48 3.70
N ARG A 63 -17.58 -27.86 2.48
CA ARG A 63 -16.67 -28.98 2.24
C ARG A 63 -15.25 -28.64 2.69
N TRP A 64 -14.73 -27.45 2.37
CA TRP A 64 -13.40 -27.02 2.82
C TRP A 64 -13.27 -27.01 4.34
N ARG A 65 -14.28 -26.54 5.05
CA ARG A 65 -14.33 -26.61 6.53
C ARG A 65 -14.25 -28.04 7.06
N LYS A 66 -14.73 -29.05 6.32
CA LYS A 66 -14.66 -30.45 6.76
C LYS A 66 -13.32 -31.10 6.39
N ASP A 67 -12.83 -30.79 5.20
CA ASP A 67 -11.68 -31.47 4.59
C ASP A 67 -10.34 -30.84 5.02
N ASP A 68 -10.34 -29.60 5.52
CA ASP A 68 -9.12 -28.81 5.79
C ASP A 68 -9.22 -28.07 7.14
N PRO A 69 -8.64 -28.63 8.22
CA PRO A 69 -8.63 -28.00 9.54
C PRO A 69 -7.95 -26.62 9.55
N ASN A 70 -6.88 -26.45 8.76
CA ASN A 70 -6.15 -25.18 8.68
C ASN A 70 -7.04 -24.08 8.07
N PHE A 71 -7.93 -24.45 7.14
CA PHE A 71 -8.88 -23.51 6.57
C PHE A 71 -9.88 -22.96 7.61
N ILE A 72 -10.34 -23.80 8.56
CA ILE A 72 -11.24 -23.34 9.64
C ILE A 72 -10.53 -22.34 10.55
N GLU A 73 -9.30 -22.66 10.94
CA GLU A 73 -8.49 -21.79 11.80
C GLU A 73 -8.30 -20.42 11.15
N LEU A 74 -7.89 -20.41 9.88
CA LEU A 74 -7.70 -19.19 9.11
C LEU A 74 -9.00 -18.40 8.90
N GLU A 75 -10.12 -19.07 8.68
CA GLU A 75 -11.44 -18.42 8.58
C GLU A 75 -11.86 -17.77 9.91
N GLY A 76 -11.52 -18.40 11.05
CA GLY A 76 -11.71 -17.81 12.38
C GLY A 76 -10.82 -16.58 12.61
N MET A 77 -9.55 -16.66 12.22
CA MET A 77 -8.60 -15.55 12.31
C MET A 77 -8.94 -14.39 11.35
N ALA A 78 -9.57 -14.69 10.21
CA ALA A 78 -9.90 -13.72 9.17
C ALA A 78 -10.79 -12.58 9.67
N VAL A 79 -11.69 -12.86 10.62
CA VAL A 79 -12.68 -11.89 11.12
C VAL A 79 -12.08 -10.93 12.16
N GLY A 80 -11.00 -11.34 12.85
CA GLY A 80 -10.36 -10.58 13.92
C GLY A 80 -8.94 -10.15 13.56
N GLU A 81 -7.97 -11.01 13.85
CA GLU A 81 -6.55 -10.70 13.78
C GLU A 81 -6.09 -10.31 12.36
N LEU A 82 -6.43 -11.10 11.34
CA LEU A 82 -5.97 -10.81 9.97
C LEU A 82 -6.60 -9.52 9.44
N ARG A 83 -7.83 -9.21 9.87
CA ARG A 83 -8.52 -7.96 9.50
C ARG A 83 -7.85 -6.75 10.14
N GLU A 84 -7.45 -6.85 11.40
CA GLU A 84 -6.68 -5.80 12.07
C GLU A 84 -5.33 -5.57 11.37
N GLN A 85 -4.62 -6.65 11.04
CA GLN A 85 -3.38 -6.56 10.27
C GLN A 85 -3.59 -5.92 8.90
N LEU A 86 -4.68 -6.26 8.18
CA LEU A 86 -5.02 -5.62 6.91
C LEU A 86 -5.28 -4.12 7.09
N SER A 87 -6.04 -3.74 8.11
CA SER A 87 -6.33 -2.33 8.41
C SER A 87 -5.05 -1.54 8.64
N ASN A 88 -4.14 -2.07 9.46
CA ASN A 88 -2.85 -1.42 9.74
C ASN A 88 -2.01 -1.28 8.47
N LYS A 89 -1.89 -2.35 7.66
CA LYS A 89 -1.15 -2.29 6.39
C LYS A 89 -1.76 -1.30 5.40
N LEU A 90 -3.08 -1.19 5.33
CA LEU A 90 -3.75 -0.21 4.46
C LEU A 90 -3.42 1.21 4.89
N ILE A 91 -3.47 1.50 6.20
CA ILE A 91 -3.08 2.81 6.75
C ILE A 91 -1.62 3.11 6.40
N ASP A 92 -0.71 2.15 6.57
CA ASP A 92 0.71 2.33 6.26
C ASP A 92 0.93 2.63 4.77
N ILE A 93 0.22 1.94 3.87
CA ILE A 93 0.33 2.14 2.42
C ILE A 93 -0.24 3.51 2.02
N GLU A 94 -1.41 3.89 2.54
CA GLU A 94 -2.02 5.19 2.27
C GLU A 94 -1.17 6.33 2.82
N PHE A 95 -0.63 6.17 4.03
CA PHE A 95 0.29 7.11 4.63
C PHE A 95 1.56 7.26 3.79
N THR A 96 2.18 6.15 3.39
CA THR A 96 3.39 6.16 2.55
C THR A 96 3.13 6.84 1.20
N ARG A 97 2.00 6.54 0.56
CA ARG A 97 1.59 7.20 -0.70
C ARG A 97 1.45 8.70 -0.51
N ASN A 98 0.74 9.13 0.52
CA ASN A 98 0.55 10.55 0.82
C ASN A 98 1.88 11.22 1.16
N PHE A 99 2.75 10.54 1.90
CA PHE A 99 4.07 11.03 2.27
C PHE A 99 4.97 11.24 1.04
N HIS A 100 4.96 10.31 0.08
CA HIS A 100 5.68 10.49 -1.19
C HIS A 100 5.19 11.71 -1.98
N LEU A 101 3.87 11.97 -2.01
CA LEU A 101 3.33 13.16 -2.67
C LEU A 101 3.77 14.45 -1.99
N VAL A 102 3.80 14.47 -0.66
CA VAL A 102 4.30 15.62 0.12
C VAL A 102 5.79 15.84 -0.15
N LEU A 103 6.63 14.80 -0.09
CA LEU A 103 8.06 14.92 -0.37
C LEU A 103 8.35 15.37 -1.81
N ALA A 104 7.60 14.87 -2.79
CA ALA A 104 7.74 15.29 -4.18
C ALA A 104 7.44 16.78 -4.34
N LYS A 105 6.38 17.27 -3.68
CA LYS A 105 6.02 18.69 -3.67
C LYS A 105 7.06 19.55 -2.95
N ASP A 106 7.54 19.10 -1.80
CA ASP A 106 8.60 19.78 -1.06
C ASP A 106 9.86 19.90 -1.92
N PHE A 107 10.26 18.82 -2.58
CA PHE A 107 11.39 18.81 -3.50
C PHE A 107 11.21 19.77 -4.67
N GLU A 108 10.02 19.82 -5.28
CA GLU A 108 9.73 20.76 -6.37
C GLU A 108 9.92 22.22 -5.94
N ILE A 109 9.32 22.61 -4.81
CA ILE A 109 9.36 23.99 -4.32
C ILE A 109 10.77 24.38 -3.86
N LEU A 110 11.45 23.49 -3.15
CA LEU A 110 12.84 23.73 -2.73
C LEU A 110 13.80 23.82 -3.92
N PHE A 111 13.58 23.02 -4.96
CA PHE A 111 14.38 23.08 -6.17
C PHE A 111 14.19 24.41 -6.90
N LYS A 112 12.95 24.88 -7.07
CA LYS A 112 12.65 26.21 -7.66
C LYS A 112 13.31 27.35 -6.89
N ASP A 113 13.26 27.31 -5.55
CA ASP A 113 13.91 28.32 -4.70
C ASP A 113 15.44 28.29 -4.86
N ALA A 114 16.03 27.08 -4.92
CA ALA A 114 17.47 26.90 -5.08
C ALA A 114 17.99 27.30 -6.48
N THR A 115 17.19 27.11 -7.54
CA THR A 115 17.53 27.56 -8.91
C THR A 115 17.29 29.06 -9.12
N GLY A 116 16.67 29.75 -8.16
CA GLY A 116 16.36 31.17 -8.24
C GLY A 116 15.16 31.50 -9.13
N GLU A 117 14.30 30.53 -9.40
CA GLU A 117 13.04 30.74 -10.10
C GLU A 117 12.04 31.51 -9.22
N THR A 118 11.13 32.28 -9.83
CA THR A 118 10.13 33.05 -9.09
C THR A 118 9.07 32.13 -8.50
N LEU A 119 9.06 31.97 -7.17
CA LEU A 119 7.99 31.28 -6.47
C LEU A 119 6.68 32.08 -6.52
N THR A 120 5.57 31.39 -6.68
CA THR A 120 4.25 31.98 -6.47
C THR A 120 4.01 32.30 -4.99
N GLU A 121 3.11 33.25 -4.69
CA GLU A 121 2.77 33.64 -3.31
C GLU A 121 2.33 32.44 -2.45
N LYS A 122 1.63 31.46 -3.06
CA LYS A 122 1.21 30.22 -2.40
C LYS A 122 2.39 29.29 -2.10
N GLU A 123 3.34 29.15 -3.01
CA GLU A 123 4.56 28.35 -2.80
C GLU A 123 5.47 29.00 -1.77
N GLN A 124 5.57 30.33 -1.75
CA GLN A 124 6.35 31.05 -0.76
C GLN A 124 5.75 30.90 0.66
N GLN A 125 4.43 30.99 0.79
CA GLN A 125 3.74 30.74 2.06
C GLN A 125 3.93 29.29 2.52
N TYR A 126 3.89 28.33 1.59
CA TYR A 126 4.19 26.94 1.86
C TYR A 126 5.64 26.75 2.33
N LEU A 127 6.61 27.35 1.64
CA LEU A 127 8.03 27.30 1.98
C LEU A 127 8.32 27.86 3.38
N ILE A 128 7.71 29.00 3.73
CA ILE A 128 7.82 29.60 5.07
C ILE A 128 7.24 28.65 6.14
N THR A 129 6.17 27.94 5.82
CA THR A 129 5.52 27.02 6.74
C THR A 129 6.38 25.76 6.96
N ILE A 130 6.88 25.15 5.88
CA ILE A 130 7.71 23.93 5.99
C ILE A 130 9.05 24.24 6.66
N ARG A 131 9.67 25.41 6.41
CA ARG A 131 10.94 25.83 7.02
C ARG A 131 10.90 25.85 8.55
N LYS A 132 9.74 26.11 9.15
CA LYS A 132 9.55 26.06 10.61
C LYS A 132 9.76 24.67 11.20
N PHE A 133 9.62 23.62 10.38
CA PHE A 133 9.78 22.23 10.81
C PHE A 133 11.20 21.68 10.57
N TYR A 134 12.12 22.48 10.02
CA TYR A 134 13.54 22.14 9.87
C TYR A 134 14.38 22.65 11.06
N THR A 135 13.84 22.54 12.28
CA THR A 135 14.62 22.91 13.46
C THR A 135 15.67 21.85 13.78
N PRO A 136 16.83 22.23 14.36
CA PRO A 136 17.85 21.26 14.79
C PRO A 136 17.29 20.19 15.73
N GLN A 137 16.33 20.53 16.60
CA GLN A 137 15.69 19.55 17.49
C GLN A 137 14.87 18.52 16.70
N GLN A 138 14.09 18.96 15.71
CA GLN A 138 13.32 18.06 14.85
C GLN A 138 14.22 17.21 13.96
N LEU A 139 15.33 17.75 13.46
CA LEU A 139 16.31 16.98 12.69
C LEU A 139 17.03 15.92 13.54
N VAL A 140 17.34 16.21 14.80
CA VAL A 140 17.89 15.22 15.74
C VAL A 140 16.85 14.15 16.04
N MET A 141 15.59 14.53 16.26
CA MET A 141 14.50 13.59 16.50
C MET A 141 14.26 12.66 15.30
N ILE A 142 14.27 13.20 14.07
CA ILE A 142 14.20 12.41 12.84
C ILE A 142 15.40 11.46 12.73
N LYS A 143 16.62 11.91 13.04
CA LYS A 143 17.82 11.06 13.05
C LYS A 143 17.73 9.93 14.09
N GLN A 144 17.16 10.19 15.27
CA GLN A 144 16.98 9.17 16.31
C GLN A 144 15.87 8.18 15.96
N LEU A 145 14.78 8.64 15.35
CA LEU A 145 13.68 7.79 14.87
C LEU A 145 14.11 6.92 13.69
N VAL A 146 14.89 7.47 12.77
CA VAL A 146 15.40 6.76 11.58
C VAL A 146 16.59 5.86 11.91
N GLY A 147 17.45 6.29 12.84
CA GLY A 147 18.64 5.56 13.28
C GLY A 147 18.41 4.66 14.48
N GLY A 148 17.21 4.10 14.63
CA GLY A 148 16.71 3.40 15.83
C GLY A 148 17.77 2.67 16.67
N ASP A 149 17.64 2.84 17.97
CA ASP A 149 18.48 2.28 19.04
C ASP A 149 18.47 0.75 19.01
N GLY A 150 19.28 0.13 18.15
CA GLY A 150 19.35 -1.33 18.00
C GLY A 150 19.99 -1.76 16.69
N GLY A 151 21.19 -2.32 16.77
CA GLY A 151 21.95 -2.76 15.62
C GLY A 151 21.20 -3.74 14.70
N LYS A 152 21.37 -3.52 13.39
CA LYS A 152 20.99 -4.40 12.27
C LYS A 152 19.50 -4.48 11.93
N THR A 153 18.98 -3.38 11.38
CA THR A 153 17.98 -3.44 10.31
C THR A 153 18.20 -2.22 9.43
N GLU A 154 18.20 -2.41 8.11
CA GLU A 154 18.55 -1.39 7.11
C GLU A 154 17.87 -0.05 7.44
N ALA A 155 18.68 0.91 7.91
CA ALA A 155 18.24 2.26 8.19
C ALA A 155 17.58 2.81 6.92
N PHE A 156 16.44 3.48 7.05
CA PHE A 156 15.80 4.20 5.96
C PHE A 156 16.82 5.16 5.36
N ASP A 157 17.38 4.78 4.22
CA ASP A 157 18.53 5.45 3.63
C ASP A 157 18.02 6.63 2.84
N PHE A 158 17.90 7.78 3.52
CA PHE A 158 17.42 9.04 2.94
C PHE A 158 18.18 9.38 1.64
N THR A 159 19.46 9.00 1.57
CA THR A 159 20.31 9.13 0.39
C THR A 159 19.78 8.30 -0.79
N LYS A 160 19.37 7.05 -0.55
CA LYS A 160 18.77 6.17 -1.57
C LYS A 160 17.43 6.71 -2.06
N THR A 161 16.55 7.14 -1.16
CA THR A 161 15.24 7.74 -1.53
C THR A 161 15.41 9.03 -2.32
N VAL A 162 16.35 9.90 -1.93
CA VAL A 162 16.65 11.12 -2.69
C VAL A 162 17.25 10.81 -4.08
N LEU A 163 18.07 9.77 -4.19
CA LEU A 163 18.61 9.31 -5.49
C LEU A 163 17.53 8.70 -6.40
N GLU A 164 16.60 7.93 -5.85
CA GLU A 164 15.46 7.37 -6.59
C GLU A 164 14.50 8.48 -7.10
N ILE A 165 14.25 9.51 -6.28
CA ILE A 165 13.48 10.69 -6.68
C ILE A 165 14.19 11.48 -7.79
N ARG A 166 15.54 11.55 -7.76
CA ARG A 166 16.33 12.18 -8.82
C ARG A 166 16.23 11.43 -10.14
N LEU A 167 16.42 10.10 -10.11
CA LEU A 167 16.37 9.23 -11.29
C LEU A 167 15.01 9.31 -12.00
N THR A 168 13.91 9.25 -11.24
CA THR A 168 12.54 9.38 -11.79
C THR A 168 12.25 10.76 -12.39
N LYS A 169 13.02 11.80 -12.04
CA LYS A 169 12.88 13.14 -12.63
C LYS A 169 13.68 13.30 -13.93
N GLU A 170 14.84 12.66 -14.04
CA GLU A 170 15.64 12.65 -15.28
C GLU A 170 14.90 11.95 -16.44
N GLU A 171 14.17 10.87 -16.17
CA GLU A 171 13.34 10.20 -17.18
C GLU A 171 12.22 11.10 -17.73
N LYS A 172 11.62 11.96 -16.89
CA LYS A 172 10.57 12.90 -17.32
C LYS A 172 11.10 14.11 -18.10
N THR A 173 12.40 14.38 -18.04
CA THR A 173 13.02 15.53 -18.72
C THR A 173 13.59 15.14 -20.09
N THR A 174 13.60 13.86 -20.43
CA THR A 174 14.20 13.31 -21.66
C THR A 174 13.14 12.88 -22.70
N ILE A 175 11.96 13.50 -22.68
CA ILE A 175 10.92 13.38 -23.72
C ILE A 175 10.54 14.77 -24.21
#